data_AF-A0A1Q6TYQ2-F1
#
_entry.id   AF-A0A1Q6TYQ2-F1
#
_cell.length_a   1.000
_cell.length_b   1.000
_cell.length_c   1.000
_cell.angle_alpha   90.00
_cell.angle_beta   90.00
_cell.angle_gamma   90.00
#
_symmetry.space_group_name_H-M   'P 1'
#
loop_
_entity.id
_entity.type
_entity.pdbx_description
1 polymer ?
#
loop_
_entity_poly.entity_id
_entity_poly.type
_entity_poly.pdbx_seq_one_letter_code
_entity_poly.pdbx_strand_id
1 'polypeptide(L)'
;MGKLSEHFTEEELTYSETAIKYGASNKPSAIHLKTLKHTCQYGLEVLRSLLNEEYVGKAVYNKVVKSVIIKITSGYRSNTVNSLLEKEGYHPSKTSQHCTGEAVDFEVVLIFTDGTRLGLPYQTTYNHIKMWVKAGKLSVDQCLQEKQGNMFWVHFSYKAAGASVNRKEFKKTTDGIHFVVDKL
;
A
#
# COMPACT_ATOMS: atom_id res chain seq x y z
N MET A 1 12.75 4.16 16.47
CA MET A 1 11.91 4.34 15.27
C MET A 1 10.78 5.29 15.61
N GLY A 2 10.43 6.19 14.70
CA GLY A 2 9.44 7.26 14.93
C GLY A 2 8.09 7.01 14.28
N LYS A 3 7.11 7.86 14.61
CA LYS A 3 5.85 7.95 13.86
C LYS A 3 6.07 8.71 12.54
N LEU A 4 5.54 8.17 11.44
CA LEU A 4 5.48 8.85 10.14
C LEU A 4 4.21 9.68 10.01
N SER A 5 3.10 9.20 10.57
CA SER A 5 1.84 9.94 10.72
C SER A 5 1.11 9.49 11.99
N GLU A 6 -0.18 9.80 12.13
CA GLU A 6 -0.96 9.43 13.32
C GLU A 6 -0.99 7.91 13.53
N HIS A 7 -1.26 7.18 12.44
CA HIS A 7 -1.49 5.74 12.42
C HIS A 7 -0.36 4.91 11.81
N PHE A 8 0.64 5.54 11.19
CA PHE A 8 1.73 4.85 10.51
C PHE A 8 3.09 5.18 11.13
N THR A 9 3.94 4.18 11.24
CA THR A 9 5.25 4.17 11.91
C THR A 9 6.37 3.87 10.94
N GLU A 10 7.57 4.31 11.26
CA GLU A 10 8.76 3.99 10.47
C GLU A 10 9.03 2.48 10.45
N GLU A 11 8.76 1.79 11.56
CA GLU A 11 8.99 0.35 11.68
C GLU A 11 8.15 -0.45 10.69
N GLU A 12 6.84 -0.23 10.65
CA GLU A 12 5.97 -0.98 9.73
C GLU A 12 6.25 -0.63 8.25
N LEU A 13 6.66 0.61 7.97
CA LEU A 13 6.99 1.06 6.61
C LEU A 13 8.38 0.65 6.15
N THR A 14 9.25 0.15 7.03
CA THR A 14 10.64 -0.25 6.67
C THR A 14 10.92 -1.71 6.95
N TYR A 15 9.97 -2.43 7.54
CA TYR A 15 10.07 -3.87 7.72
C TYR A 15 10.20 -4.59 6.36
N SER A 16 11.11 -5.55 6.30
CA SER A 16 11.33 -6.37 5.10
C SER A 16 11.87 -7.74 5.50
N GLU A 17 11.07 -8.78 5.24
CA GLU A 17 11.48 -10.18 5.45
C GLU A 17 12.67 -10.54 4.56
N THR A 18 12.69 -10.07 3.32
CA THR A 18 13.82 -10.20 2.40
C THR A 18 15.10 -9.61 3.00
N ALA A 19 15.03 -8.41 3.59
CA ALA A 19 16.18 -7.79 4.24
C ALA A 19 16.73 -8.64 5.40
N ILE A 20 15.82 -9.13 6.26
CA ILE A 20 16.17 -10.01 7.38
C ILE A 20 16.81 -11.31 6.87
N LYS A 21 16.17 -11.98 5.91
CA LYS A 21 16.61 -13.26 5.33
C LYS A 21 18.00 -13.19 4.72
N TYR A 22 18.34 -12.09 4.06
CA TYR A 22 19.63 -11.93 3.40
C TYR A 22 20.62 -11.05 4.18
N GLY A 23 20.32 -10.67 5.43
CA GLY A 23 21.18 -9.83 6.25
C GLY A 23 21.47 -8.45 5.62
N ALA A 24 20.54 -7.91 4.84
CA ALA A 24 20.69 -6.65 4.13
C ALA A 24 20.09 -5.47 4.92
N SER A 25 20.65 -4.28 4.77
CA SER A 25 20.09 -3.07 5.36
C SER A 25 18.90 -2.56 4.53
N ASN A 26 17.77 -2.31 5.22
CA ASN A 26 16.61 -1.60 4.66
C ASN A 26 16.43 -0.20 5.28
N LYS A 27 17.52 0.40 5.78
CA LYS A 27 17.45 1.70 6.46
C LYS A 27 17.18 2.83 5.45
N PRO A 28 16.10 3.62 5.61
CA PRO A 28 15.84 4.78 4.76
C PRO A 28 16.83 5.91 5.03
N SER A 29 17.09 6.73 4.01
CA SER A 29 17.79 8.01 4.16
C SER A 29 16.86 9.08 4.73
N ALA A 30 17.39 10.24 5.12
CA ALA A 30 16.57 11.37 5.56
C ALA A 30 15.57 11.83 4.48
N ILE A 31 15.95 11.76 3.21
CA ILE A 31 15.07 12.09 2.08
C ILE A 31 13.96 11.05 1.98
N HIS A 32 14.28 9.75 2.05
CA HIS A 32 13.27 8.69 2.02
C HIS A 32 12.29 8.79 3.20
N LEU A 33 12.77 9.13 4.41
CA LEU A 33 11.90 9.36 5.57
C LEU A 33 10.94 10.54 5.34
N LYS A 34 11.40 11.63 4.73
CA LYS A 34 10.54 12.76 4.37
C LYS A 34 9.47 12.36 3.36
N THR A 35 9.85 11.56 2.36
CA THR A 35 8.91 11.03 1.36
C THR A 35 7.89 10.08 2.00
N LEU A 36 8.34 9.10 2.79
CA LEU A 36 7.46 8.17 3.51
C LEU A 36 6.46 8.91 4.39
N LYS A 37 6.92 9.93 5.12
CA LYS A 37 6.04 10.79 5.93
C LYS A 37 4.98 11.46 5.06
N HIS A 38 5.35 11.98 3.88
CA HIS A 38 4.40 12.57 2.95
C HIS A 38 3.38 11.54 2.41
N THR A 39 3.85 10.37 1.97
CA THR A 39 2.98 9.28 1.50
C THR A 39 2.01 8.81 2.58
N CYS A 40 2.47 8.73 3.84
CA CYS A 40 1.59 8.41 4.96
C CYS A 40 0.54 9.52 5.19
N GLN A 41 0.98 10.78 5.32
CA GLN A 41 0.12 11.91 5.67
C GLN A 41 -0.95 12.23 4.62
N TYR A 42 -0.60 12.20 3.33
CA TYR A 42 -1.48 12.67 2.25
C TYR A 42 -2.07 11.54 1.40
N GLY A 43 -1.53 10.33 1.51
CA GLY A 43 -2.05 9.13 0.86
C GLY A 43 -2.77 8.22 1.83
N LEU A 44 -2.02 7.61 2.75
CA LEU A 44 -2.54 6.53 3.60
C LEU A 44 -3.53 7.00 4.66
N GLU A 45 -3.33 8.16 5.29
CA GLU A 45 -4.31 8.69 6.26
C GLU A 45 -5.64 9.06 5.58
N VAL A 46 -5.58 9.60 4.35
CA VAL A 46 -6.78 9.89 3.54
C VAL A 46 -7.49 8.58 3.17
N LEU A 47 -6.74 7.58 2.70
CA LEU A 47 -7.28 6.25 2.40
C LEU A 47 -7.92 5.61 3.65
N ARG A 48 -7.26 5.71 4.81
CA ARG A 48 -7.76 5.21 6.09
C ARG A 48 -9.07 5.89 6.49
N SER A 49 -9.17 7.21 6.35
CA SER A 49 -10.41 7.96 6.62
C SER A 49 -11.56 7.47 5.75
N LEU A 50 -11.32 7.32 4.44
CA LEU A 50 -12.34 6.86 3.50
C LEU A 50 -12.78 5.41 3.78
N LEU A 51 -11.86 4.53 4.16
CA LEU A 51 -12.20 3.18 4.60
C LEU A 51 -13.00 3.18 5.90
N ASN A 52 -12.69 4.08 6.84
CA ASN A 52 -13.46 4.20 8.06
C ASN A 52 -14.90 4.66 7.77
N GLU A 53 -15.08 5.68 6.93
CA GLU A 53 -16.40 6.12 6.45
C GLU A 53 -17.16 4.99 5.73
N GLU A 54 -16.44 4.15 4.99
CA GLU A 54 -17.03 3.07 4.23
C GLU A 54 -17.47 1.90 5.09
N TYR A 55 -16.76 1.56 6.16
CA TYR A 55 -17.01 0.32 6.90
C TYR A 55 -17.38 0.50 8.37
N VAL A 56 -16.79 1.43 9.10
CA VAL A 56 -16.96 1.51 10.57
C VAL A 56 -18.41 1.79 10.93
N GLY A 57 -18.95 1.01 11.88
CA GLY A 57 -20.35 1.07 12.30
C GLY A 57 -21.33 0.38 11.33
N LYS A 58 -20.89 -0.04 10.14
CA LYS A 58 -21.74 -0.76 9.17
C LYS A 58 -21.67 -2.26 9.38
N ALA A 59 -22.73 -2.95 8.96
CA ALA A 59 -22.79 -4.40 8.99
C ALA A 59 -22.16 -5.00 7.73
N VAL A 60 -21.19 -5.91 7.90
CA VAL A 60 -20.62 -6.75 6.85
C VAL A 60 -20.80 -8.20 7.31
N TYR A 61 -21.44 -9.03 6.48
CA TYR A 61 -21.82 -10.42 6.85
C TYR A 61 -22.56 -10.51 8.20
N ASN A 62 -23.54 -9.64 8.42
CA ASN A 62 -24.34 -9.55 9.66
C ASN A 62 -23.54 -9.21 10.93
N LYS A 63 -22.31 -8.70 10.79
CA LYS A 63 -21.46 -8.25 11.90
C LYS A 63 -21.10 -6.78 11.77
N VAL A 64 -21.18 -6.03 12.86
CA VAL A 64 -20.83 -4.60 12.87
C VAL A 64 -19.32 -4.43 12.93
N VAL A 65 -18.76 -3.67 11.99
CA VAL A 65 -17.34 -3.34 11.94
C VAL A 65 -17.02 -2.30 13.02
N LYS A 66 -16.05 -2.62 13.89
CA LYS A 66 -15.55 -1.75 14.95
C LYS A 66 -14.45 -0.81 14.45
N SER A 67 -13.52 -1.33 13.64
CA SER A 67 -12.39 -0.55 13.11
C SER A 67 -11.82 -1.18 11.84
N VAL A 68 -11.20 -0.34 11.02
CA VAL A 68 -10.42 -0.76 9.85
C VAL A 68 -8.92 -0.61 10.17
N ILE A 69 -8.11 -1.57 9.74
CA ILE A 69 -6.65 -1.51 9.79
C ILE A 69 -6.12 -1.58 8.35
N ILE A 70 -5.21 -0.68 8.00
CA ILE A 70 -4.36 -0.80 6.80
C ILE A 70 -3.07 -1.46 7.28
N LYS A 71 -2.89 -2.73 6.96
CA LYS A 71 -1.70 -3.50 7.33
C LYS A 71 -0.69 -3.41 6.20
N ILE A 72 0.39 -2.69 6.43
CA ILE A 72 1.50 -2.59 5.47
C ILE A 72 2.20 -3.96 5.38
N THR A 73 2.32 -4.47 4.16
CA THR A 73 3.03 -5.72 3.88
C THR A 73 4.40 -5.45 3.24
N SER A 74 4.56 -4.32 2.56
CA SER A 74 5.84 -3.86 2.03
C SER A 74 5.82 -2.34 1.84
N GLY A 75 6.74 -1.63 2.49
CA GLY A 75 6.87 -0.17 2.40
C GLY A 75 8.14 0.22 1.63
N TYR A 76 9.01 1.01 2.26
CA TYR A 76 10.32 1.32 1.70
C TYR A 76 11.15 0.06 1.42
N ARG A 77 11.80 0.06 0.26
CA ARG A 77 12.83 -0.94 -0.10
C ARG A 77 14.11 -0.22 -0.48
N SER A 78 15.22 -0.53 0.16
CA SER A 78 16.53 -0.09 -0.35
C SER A 78 16.75 -0.71 -1.73
N ASN A 79 17.59 -0.09 -2.57
CA ASN A 79 17.92 -0.66 -3.89
C ASN A 79 18.44 -2.10 -3.78
N THR A 80 19.22 -2.39 -2.72
CA THR A 80 19.70 -3.74 -2.41
C THR A 80 18.55 -4.69 -2.13
N VAL A 81 17.62 -4.33 -1.25
CA VAL A 81 16.44 -5.16 -0.93
C VAL A 81 15.57 -5.37 -2.16
N ASN A 82 15.34 -4.31 -2.95
CA ASN A 82 14.59 -4.38 -4.18
C ASN A 82 15.23 -5.35 -5.18
N SER A 83 16.56 -5.36 -5.33
CA SER A 83 17.24 -6.35 -6.17
C SER A 83 17.21 -7.78 -5.60
N LEU A 84 17.24 -7.94 -4.28
CA LEU A 84 17.21 -9.26 -3.64
C LEU A 84 15.88 -10.01 -3.84
N LEU A 85 14.77 -9.29 -4.05
CA LEU A 85 13.48 -9.87 -4.40
C LEU A 85 13.53 -10.71 -5.70
N GLU A 86 14.44 -10.41 -6.64
CA GLU A 86 14.64 -11.24 -7.84
C GLU A 86 15.09 -12.67 -7.47
N LYS A 87 15.88 -12.82 -6.40
CA LYS A 87 16.31 -14.15 -5.89
C LYS A 87 15.14 -14.94 -5.29
N GLU A 88 14.04 -14.27 -4.98
CA GLU A 88 12.81 -14.85 -4.46
C GLU A 88 11.75 -15.04 -5.56
N GLY A 89 12.15 -14.86 -6.82
CA GLY A 89 11.28 -15.05 -7.98
C GLY A 89 10.29 -13.91 -8.20
N TYR A 90 10.49 -12.74 -7.59
CA TYR A 90 9.73 -11.53 -7.92
C TYR A 90 10.40 -10.79 -9.09
N HIS A 91 9.65 -9.88 -9.70
CA HIS A 91 10.12 -9.05 -10.83
C HIS A 91 10.01 -7.55 -10.51
N PRO A 92 10.71 -7.07 -9.47
CA PRO A 92 10.62 -5.68 -9.04
C PRO A 92 11.22 -4.74 -10.07
N SER A 93 10.56 -3.60 -10.33
CA SER A 93 11.14 -2.56 -11.18
C SER A 93 12.39 -1.95 -10.55
N LYS A 94 13.42 -1.70 -11.35
CA LYS A 94 14.61 -0.92 -10.94
C LYS A 94 14.29 0.53 -10.59
N THR A 95 13.18 1.06 -11.12
CA THR A 95 12.67 2.41 -10.84
C THR A 95 11.45 2.38 -9.91
N SER A 96 11.32 1.32 -9.10
CA SER A 96 10.19 1.15 -8.18
C SER A 96 10.05 2.33 -7.21
N GLN A 97 8.81 2.79 -7.01
CA GLN A 97 8.49 3.84 -6.04
C GLN A 97 8.64 3.40 -4.57
N HIS A 98 8.78 2.09 -4.30
CA HIS A 98 9.22 1.63 -2.98
C HIS A 98 10.64 2.12 -2.67
N CYS A 99 11.50 2.25 -3.68
CA CYS A 99 12.88 2.72 -3.51
C CYS A 99 12.98 4.22 -3.23
N THR A 100 11.95 5.00 -3.56
CA THR A 100 11.86 6.43 -3.27
C THR A 100 11.07 6.73 -2.00
N GLY A 101 10.43 5.72 -1.39
CA GLY A 101 9.53 5.87 -0.24
C GLY A 101 8.14 6.39 -0.62
N GLU A 102 7.76 6.28 -1.90
CA GLU A 102 6.51 6.81 -2.45
C GLU A 102 5.43 5.74 -2.62
N ALA A 103 5.73 4.47 -2.32
CA ALA A 103 4.81 3.37 -2.50
C ALA A 103 4.75 2.41 -1.32
N VAL A 104 3.60 1.73 -1.23
CA VAL A 104 3.29 0.72 -0.24
C VAL A 104 2.43 -0.38 -0.86
N ASP A 105 2.70 -1.61 -0.43
CA ASP A 105 1.85 -2.77 -0.60
C ASP A 105 1.17 -3.04 0.74
N PHE A 106 -0.13 -3.33 0.71
CA PHE A 106 -0.90 -3.48 1.93
C PHE A 106 -2.13 -4.37 1.78
N GLU A 107 -2.64 -4.78 2.94
CA GLU A 107 -3.92 -5.45 3.12
C GLU A 107 -4.84 -4.57 3.96
N VAL A 108 -6.15 -4.65 3.72
CA VAL A 108 -7.14 -4.02 4.61
C VAL A 108 -7.78 -5.09 5.47
N VAL A 109 -7.79 -4.89 6.78
CA VAL A 109 -8.38 -5.80 7.75
C VAL A 109 -9.50 -5.10 8.50
N LEU A 110 -10.70 -5.67 8.42
CA LEU A 110 -11.84 -5.28 9.24
C LEU A 110 -11.77 -6.00 10.58
N ILE A 111 -11.97 -5.25 11.66
CA ILE A 111 -12.14 -5.79 13.01
C ILE A 111 -13.60 -5.60 13.40
N PHE A 112 -14.28 -6.69 13.74
CA PHE A 112 -15.69 -6.66 14.14
C PHE A 112 -15.85 -6.41 15.64
N THR A 113 -17.05 -6.00 16.03
CA THR A 113 -17.43 -5.77 17.44
C THR A 113 -17.32 -7.03 18.31
N ASP A 114 -17.50 -8.22 17.73
CA ASP A 114 -17.31 -9.53 18.38
C ASP A 114 -15.83 -9.96 18.47
N GLY A 115 -14.89 -9.12 18.01
CA GLY A 115 -13.44 -9.38 18.00
C GLY A 115 -12.95 -10.21 16.81
N THR A 116 -13.85 -10.72 15.96
CA THR A 116 -13.43 -11.43 14.75
C THR A 116 -12.80 -10.49 13.73
N ARG A 117 -12.01 -11.05 12.80
CA ARG A 117 -11.26 -10.28 11.79
C ARG A 117 -11.56 -10.79 10.39
N LEU A 118 -11.59 -9.89 9.42
CA LEU A 118 -11.74 -10.23 8.00
C LEU A 118 -10.77 -9.39 7.17
N GLY A 119 -9.89 -10.05 6.42
CA GLY A 119 -9.14 -9.39 5.35
C GLY A 119 -10.07 -9.08 4.19
N LEU A 120 -10.11 -7.84 3.73
CA LEU A 120 -10.83 -7.49 2.51
C LEU A 120 -10.13 -8.10 1.30
N PRO A 121 -10.88 -8.65 0.33
CA PRO A 121 -10.31 -9.06 -0.94
C PRO A 121 -9.56 -7.89 -1.59
N TYR A 122 -8.37 -8.15 -2.13
CA TYR A 122 -7.55 -7.13 -2.81
C TYR A 122 -8.35 -6.41 -3.91
N GLN A 123 -9.21 -7.14 -4.65
CA GLN A 123 -10.03 -6.57 -5.72
C GLN A 123 -11.04 -5.55 -5.18
N THR A 124 -11.62 -5.82 -4.00
CA THR A 124 -12.53 -4.91 -3.31
C THR A 124 -11.79 -3.63 -2.92
N THR A 125 -10.62 -3.75 -2.27
CA THR A 125 -9.77 -2.61 -1.88
C THR A 125 -9.37 -1.76 -3.08
N TYR A 126 -8.88 -2.40 -4.15
CA TYR A 126 -8.53 -1.75 -5.41
C TYR A 126 -9.73 -0.98 -6.02
N ASN A 127 -10.91 -1.60 -6.04
CA ASN A 127 -12.13 -0.98 -6.59
C ASN A 127 -12.59 0.22 -5.77
N HIS A 128 -12.50 0.17 -4.43
CA HIS A 128 -12.80 1.33 -3.57
C HIS A 128 -11.86 2.50 -3.85
N ILE A 129 -10.55 2.24 -3.94
CA ILE A 129 -9.55 3.27 -4.28
C ILE A 129 -9.87 3.89 -5.64
N LYS A 130 -10.17 3.06 -6.64
CA LYS A 130 -10.54 3.53 -7.98
C LYS A 130 -11.78 4.41 -7.96
N MET A 131 -12.82 4.00 -7.25
CA MET A 131 -14.05 4.77 -7.07
C MET A 131 -13.78 6.13 -6.40
N TRP A 132 -12.98 6.17 -5.33
CA TRP A 132 -12.67 7.41 -4.63
C TRP A 132 -11.78 8.36 -5.44
N VAL A 133 -10.83 7.84 -6.22
CA VAL A 133 -10.03 8.65 -7.14
C VAL A 133 -10.91 9.24 -8.24
N LYS A 134 -11.85 8.46 -8.79
CA LYS A 134 -12.84 8.93 -9.77
C LYS A 134 -13.75 10.03 -9.20
N ALA A 135 -14.14 9.89 -7.94
CA ALA A 135 -14.94 10.89 -7.22
C ALA A 135 -14.15 12.10 -6.73
N GLY A 136 -12.83 12.16 -6.97
CA GLY A 136 -11.97 13.27 -6.52
C GLY A 136 -11.70 13.29 -5.00
N LYS A 137 -12.02 12.21 -4.28
CA LYS A 137 -11.83 12.08 -2.82
C LYS A 137 -10.43 11.61 -2.43
N LEU A 138 -9.73 10.94 -3.35
CA LEU A 138 -8.41 10.37 -3.14
C LEU A 138 -7.51 10.69 -4.33
N SER A 139 -6.22 10.90 -4.10
CA SER A 139 -5.21 11.02 -5.16
C SER A 139 -4.19 9.89 -5.02
N VAL A 140 -3.82 9.30 -6.16
CA VAL A 140 -2.81 8.24 -6.27
C VAL A 140 -1.97 8.51 -7.50
N ASP A 141 -0.68 8.24 -7.44
CA ASP A 141 0.14 8.22 -8.64
C ASP A 141 -0.14 6.94 -9.44
N GLN A 142 -0.01 5.79 -8.78
CA GLN A 142 -0.40 4.49 -9.31
C GLN A 142 -1.14 3.67 -8.24
N CYS A 143 -2.15 2.93 -8.67
CA CYS A 143 -2.75 1.85 -7.89
C CYS A 143 -2.70 0.58 -8.74
N LEU A 144 -2.01 -0.45 -8.26
CA LEU A 144 -1.80 -1.69 -9.01
C LEU A 144 -2.44 -2.86 -8.29
N GLN A 145 -3.05 -3.74 -9.06
CA GLN A 145 -3.41 -5.07 -8.62
C GLN A 145 -2.29 -6.03 -9.04
N GLU A 146 -1.44 -6.37 -8.09
CA GLU A 146 -0.25 -7.18 -8.32
C GLU A 146 -0.46 -8.63 -7.90
N LYS A 147 0.37 -9.51 -8.46
CA LYS A 147 0.30 -10.95 -8.24
C LYS A 147 1.68 -11.56 -8.29
N GLN A 148 1.92 -12.58 -7.48
CA GLN A 148 3.01 -13.53 -7.68
C GLN A 148 2.53 -14.93 -7.27
N GLY A 149 2.61 -15.90 -8.18
CA GLY A 149 2.05 -17.23 -7.93
C GLY A 149 0.56 -17.15 -7.57
N ASN A 150 0.18 -17.56 -6.36
CA ASN A 150 -1.19 -17.46 -5.84
C ASN A 150 -1.40 -16.27 -4.87
N MET A 151 -0.37 -15.44 -4.68
CA MET A 151 -0.41 -14.26 -3.82
C MET A 151 -0.85 -13.05 -4.63
N PHE A 152 -1.70 -12.21 -4.05
CA PHE A 152 -2.22 -11.00 -4.65
C PHE A 152 -2.20 -9.87 -3.63
N TRP A 153 -1.87 -8.65 -4.06
CA TRP A 153 -1.88 -7.48 -3.19
C TRP A 153 -2.30 -6.23 -3.95
N VAL A 154 -2.61 -5.19 -3.18
CA VAL A 154 -2.80 -3.84 -3.70
C VAL A 154 -1.53 -3.05 -3.48
N HIS A 155 -0.97 -2.55 -4.56
CA HIS A 155 0.06 -1.54 -4.56
C HIS A 155 -0.59 -0.16 -4.61
N PHE A 156 -0.12 0.75 -3.78
CA PHE A 156 -0.54 2.16 -3.76
C PHE A 156 0.69 3.03 -3.75
N SER A 157 0.74 4.01 -4.66
CA SER A 157 1.79 5.03 -4.66
C SER A 157 1.24 6.44 -4.68
N TYR A 158 2.00 7.34 -4.07
CA TYR A 158 1.71 8.77 -3.96
C TYR A 158 3.03 9.53 -4.06
N LYS A 159 3.15 10.40 -5.07
CA LYS A 159 4.36 11.20 -5.26
C LYS A 159 4.50 12.26 -4.18
N ALA A 160 5.69 12.41 -3.62
CA ALA A 160 5.95 13.38 -2.56
C ALA A 160 5.85 14.85 -3.03
N ALA A 161 5.87 15.08 -4.35
CA ALA A 161 5.61 16.39 -4.94
C ALA A 161 4.12 16.80 -4.91
N GLY A 162 3.22 15.91 -4.45
CA GLY A 162 1.83 16.23 -4.12
C GLY A 162 0.79 15.76 -5.14
N ALA A 163 -0.48 15.94 -4.79
CA ALA A 163 -1.61 15.40 -5.54
C ALA A 163 -1.74 15.87 -7.00
N SER A 164 -1.21 17.04 -7.35
CA SER A 164 -1.32 17.61 -8.71
C SER A 164 -0.42 16.91 -9.73
N VAL A 165 0.64 16.24 -9.29
CA VAL A 165 1.59 15.52 -10.16
C VAL A 165 1.33 14.00 -10.22
N ASN A 166 0.38 13.53 -9.42
CA ASN A 166 -0.04 12.14 -9.37
C ASN A 166 -0.82 11.78 -10.64
N ARG A 167 -0.41 10.71 -11.33
CA ARG A 167 -0.92 10.33 -12.65
C ARG A 167 -2.30 9.67 -12.63
N LYS A 168 -2.78 9.22 -11.48
CA LYS A 168 -4.04 8.47 -11.32
C LYS A 168 -4.07 7.22 -12.21
N GLU A 169 -2.94 6.53 -12.31
CA GLU A 169 -2.84 5.30 -13.11
C GLU A 169 -3.38 4.09 -12.35
N PHE A 170 -4.16 3.27 -13.04
CA PHE A 170 -4.71 2.02 -12.52
C PHE A 170 -4.30 0.90 -13.47
N LYS A 171 -3.69 -0.16 -12.92
CA LYS A 171 -3.22 -1.30 -13.72
C LYS A 171 -3.43 -2.61 -12.97
N LYS A 172 -3.52 -3.69 -13.74
CA LYS A 172 -3.64 -5.06 -13.20
C LYS A 172 -2.68 -5.99 -13.91
N THR A 173 -2.16 -6.98 -13.20
CA THR A 173 -1.41 -8.08 -13.80
C THR A 173 -2.06 -9.43 -13.47
N THR A 174 -1.97 -10.37 -14.41
CA THR A 174 -2.44 -11.75 -14.25
C THR A 174 -1.30 -12.75 -14.06
N ASP A 175 -0.07 -12.34 -14.35
CA ASP A 175 1.15 -13.15 -14.34
C ASP A 175 2.28 -12.57 -13.47
N GLY A 176 2.07 -11.38 -12.88
CA GLY A 176 3.05 -10.69 -12.05
C GLY A 176 4.10 -9.88 -12.81
N ILE A 177 4.03 -9.87 -14.15
CA ILE A 177 5.06 -9.27 -15.01
C ILE A 177 4.43 -8.22 -15.92
N HIS A 178 3.35 -8.60 -16.61
CA HIS A 178 2.73 -7.76 -17.61
C HIS A 178 1.51 -7.05 -17.01
N PHE A 179 1.54 -5.72 -17.06
CA PHE A 179 0.46 -4.87 -16.57
C PHE A 179 -0.43 -4.41 -17.71
N VAL A 180 -1.74 -4.60 -17.54
CA VAL A 180 -2.78 -4.05 -18.41
C VAL A 180 -3.35 -2.79 -17.75
N VAL A 181 -3.50 -1.72 -18.53
CA VAL A 181 -4.12 -0.47 -18.07
C VAL A 181 -5.61 -0.68 -17.83
N ASP A 182 -6.08 -0.23 -16.67
CA ASP A 182 -7.46 -0.31 -16.23
C ASP A 182 -8.03 1.11 -16.04
N LYS A 183 -8.51 1.71 -17.14
CA LYS A 183 -8.92 3.12 -17.23
C LYS A 183 -9.89 3.55 -16.12
N LEU A 184 -9.70 4.76 -15.58
CA LEU A 184 -10.52 5.37 -14.52
C LEU A 184 -12.00 5.57 -14.93
#